data_AF-A0A660HME0-F1
#
_entry.id   AF-A0A660HME0-F1
#
_cell.length_a   1.000
_cell.length_b   1.000
_cell.length_c   1.000
_cell.angle_alpha   90.00
_cell.angle_beta   90.00
_cell.angle_gamma   90.00
#
_symmetry.space_group_name_H-M   'P 1'
#
loop_
_entity.id
_entity.type
_entity.pdbx_description
1 polymer ?
#
loop_
_entity_poly.entity_id
_entity_poly.type
_entity_poly.pdbx_seq_one_letter_code
_entity_poly.pdbx_strand_id
1 'polypeptide(L)'
;MFKLKKQLYLLKLVSFIFLGLLIFKNNNFLYAFPGIDLDARMMQLTEERDNLLQQLHNNFNNLNLDNATRLIRMQNITASLDRVLEQINSINQQLILRDQFQQQRTNSTLNQQNNNERN
;
A
#
# COMPACT_ATOMS: atom_id res chain seq x y z
N MET A 1 15.62 22.18 -50.52
CA MET A 1 15.80 20.93 -49.75
C MET A 1 16.01 21.12 -48.23
N PHE A 2 16.47 22.28 -47.76
CA PHE A 2 16.74 22.55 -46.32
C PHE A 2 15.49 22.74 -45.43
N LYS A 3 14.38 23.28 -45.95
CA LYS A 3 13.14 23.50 -45.16
C LYS A 3 12.44 22.20 -44.73
N LEU A 4 12.43 21.18 -45.61
CA LEU A 4 11.78 19.89 -45.34
C LEU A 4 12.45 19.13 -44.18
N LYS A 5 13.79 19.20 -44.09
CA LYS A 5 14.56 18.52 -43.02
C LYS A 5 14.25 19.10 -41.64
N LYS A 6 14.08 20.44 -41.53
CA LYS A 6 13.70 21.09 -40.27
C LYS A 6 12.28 20.72 -39.83
N GLN A 7 11.34 20.62 -40.77
CA GLN A 7 9.96 20.22 -40.49
C GLN A 7 9.86 18.75 -40.01
N LEU A 8 10.61 17.85 -40.63
CA LEU A 8 10.69 16.44 -40.20
C LEU A 8 11.33 16.30 -38.81
N TYR A 9 12.35 17.12 -38.50
CA TYR A 9 12.97 17.12 -37.18
C TYR A 9 11.98 17.60 -36.09
N LEU A 10 11.22 18.66 -36.38
CA LEU A 10 10.18 19.15 -35.48
C LEU A 10 9.09 18.10 -35.25
N LEU A 11 8.66 17.41 -36.31
CA LEU A 11 7.65 16.35 -36.24
C LEU A 11 8.13 15.16 -35.38
N LYS A 12 9.40 14.77 -35.51
CA LYS A 12 10.00 13.71 -34.67
C LYS A 12 10.06 14.11 -33.20
N LEU A 13 10.42 15.36 -32.90
CA LEU A 13 10.47 15.87 -31.53
C LEU A 13 9.07 15.87 -30.89
N VAL A 14 8.07 16.37 -31.62
CA VAL A 14 6.67 16.41 -31.13
C VAL A 14 6.13 14.99 -30.93
N SER A 15 6.40 14.07 -31.86
CA SER A 15 5.98 12.67 -31.73
C SER A 15 6.63 11.98 -30.52
N PHE A 16 7.89 12.28 -30.22
CA PHE A 16 8.59 11.71 -29.06
C PHE A 16 8.01 12.21 -27.73
N ILE A 17 7.73 13.51 -27.64
CA ILE A 17 7.08 14.11 -26.46
C ILE A 17 5.68 13.53 -26.27
N PHE A 18 4.92 13.36 -27.36
CA PHE A 18 3.58 12.79 -27.31
C PHE A 18 3.59 11.30 -26.89
N LEU A 19 4.56 10.51 -27.38
CA LEU A 19 4.75 9.12 -26.95
C LEU A 19 5.13 9.04 -25.47
N GLY A 20 6.02 9.92 -25.01
CA GLY A 20 6.38 10.04 -23.59
C GLY A 20 5.17 10.36 -22.73
N LEU A 21 4.35 11.34 -23.14
CA LEU A 21 3.10 11.69 -22.45
C LEU A 21 2.09 10.53 -22.43
N LEU A 22 1.98 9.75 -23.53
CA LEU A 22 1.13 8.55 -23.59
C LEU A 22 1.60 7.47 -22.62
N ILE A 23 2.93 7.23 -22.53
CA ILE A 23 3.52 6.29 -21.58
C ILE A 23 3.30 6.77 -20.14
N PHE A 24 3.51 8.06 -19.84
CA PHE A 24 3.27 8.62 -18.51
C PHE A 24 1.79 8.61 -18.12
N LYS A 25 0.86 8.87 -19.04
CA LYS A 25 -0.59 8.78 -18.76
C LYS A 25 -1.06 7.35 -18.52
N ASN A 26 -0.42 6.36 -19.16
CA ASN A 26 -0.78 4.96 -19.02
C ASN A 26 -0.03 4.26 -17.85
N ASN A 27 1.02 4.87 -17.31
CA ASN A 27 1.84 4.32 -16.24
C ASN A 27 1.34 4.60 -14.81
N ASN A 28 0.09 5.06 -14.64
CA ASN A 28 -0.57 4.98 -13.33
C ASN A 28 -0.84 3.52 -12.88
N PHE A 29 -0.49 2.53 -13.71
CA PHE A 29 -0.51 1.10 -13.40
C PHE A 29 0.89 0.47 -13.32
N LEU A 30 1.88 1.18 -12.76
CA LEU A 30 2.92 0.47 -12.03
C LEU A 30 2.27 -0.19 -10.81
N TYR A 31 1.69 -1.38 -11.03
CA TYR A 31 1.38 -2.35 -10.00
C TYR A 31 2.71 -2.71 -9.33
N ALA A 32 3.15 -1.86 -8.40
CA ALA A 32 4.00 -2.32 -7.31
C ALA A 32 3.19 -3.44 -6.66
N PHE A 33 3.70 -4.67 -6.75
CA PHE A 33 3.11 -5.84 -6.12
C PHE A 33 2.90 -5.50 -4.63
N PRO A 34 1.67 -5.32 -4.12
CA PRO A 34 1.48 -4.84 -2.76
C PRO A 34 1.71 -5.97 -1.72
N GLY A 35 1.98 -7.20 -2.16
CA GLY A 35 2.02 -8.36 -1.27
C GLY A 35 3.22 -8.39 -0.32
N ILE A 36 4.43 -8.07 -0.79
CA ILE A 36 5.66 -8.25 0.00
C ILE A 36 5.80 -7.15 1.08
N ASP A 37 5.30 -5.94 0.80
CA ASP A 37 5.39 -4.81 1.72
C ASP A 37 4.32 -4.86 2.83
N LEU A 38 3.11 -5.37 2.52
CA LEU A 38 2.02 -5.43 3.51
C LEU A 38 2.29 -6.43 4.65
N ASP A 39 2.89 -7.59 4.35
CA ASP A 39 3.22 -8.59 5.37
C ASP A 39 4.35 -8.09 6.30
N ALA A 40 5.39 -7.47 5.73
CA ALA A 40 6.46 -6.85 6.50
C ALA A 40 5.95 -5.68 7.35
N ARG A 41 5.06 -4.85 6.79
CA ARG A 41 4.41 -3.76 7.51
C ARG A 41 3.52 -4.26 8.64
N MET A 42 2.79 -5.37 8.45
CA MET A 42 1.99 -6.00 9.49
C MET A 42 2.84 -6.46 10.67
N MET A 43 4.00 -7.06 10.38
CA MET A 43 4.95 -7.47 11.42
C MET A 43 5.46 -6.28 12.23
N GLN A 44 5.89 -5.20 11.55
CA GLN A 44 6.33 -3.96 12.21
C GLN A 44 5.24 -3.35 13.11
N LEU A 45 3.99 -3.29 12.63
CA LEU A 45 2.88 -2.75 13.41
C LEU A 45 2.53 -3.63 14.62
N THR A 46 2.72 -4.94 14.50
CA THR A 46 2.52 -5.87 15.61
C THR A 46 3.58 -5.65 16.70
N GLU A 47 4.85 -5.52 16.31
CA GLU A 47 5.94 -5.18 17.23
C GLU A 47 5.73 -3.81 17.90
N GLU A 48 5.30 -2.81 17.13
CA GLU A 48 4.99 -1.47 17.66
C GLU A 48 3.85 -1.53 18.68
N ARG A 49 2.78 -2.28 18.38
CA ARG A 49 1.67 -2.51 19.33
C ARG A 49 2.15 -3.17 20.62
N ASP A 50 3.00 -4.19 20.53
CA ASP A 50 3.51 -4.88 21.71
C ASP A 50 4.42 -3.98 22.55
N ASN A 51 5.25 -3.16 21.91
CA ASN A 51 6.07 -2.15 22.59
C ASN A 51 5.19 -1.10 23.30
N LEU A 52 4.15 -0.60 22.64
CA LEU A 52 3.21 0.35 23.24
C LEU A 52 2.46 -0.26 24.44
N LEU A 53 2.05 -1.53 24.36
CA LEU A 53 1.45 -2.23 25.50
C LEU A 53 2.44 -2.36 26.67
N GLN A 54 3.70 -2.67 26.38
CA GLN A 54 4.74 -2.71 27.41
C GLN A 54 4.99 -1.33 28.03
N GLN A 55 5.02 -0.27 27.23
CA GLN A 55 5.12 1.11 27.73
C GLN A 55 3.92 1.48 28.61
N LEU A 56 2.71 1.07 28.21
CA LEU A 56 1.50 1.30 29.00
C LEU A 56 1.61 0.62 30.37
N HIS A 57 2.03 -0.64 30.39
CA HIS A 57 2.25 -1.40 31.61
C HIS A 57 3.31 -0.76 32.51
N ASN A 58 4.45 -0.38 31.92
CA ASN A 58 5.54 0.28 32.64
C ASN A 58 5.10 1.63 33.24
N ASN A 59 4.35 2.43 32.48
CA ASN A 59 3.86 3.72 32.94
C ASN A 59 2.78 3.58 34.03
N PHE A 60 1.93 2.55 33.92
CA PHE A 60 0.98 2.20 34.97
C PHE A 60 1.68 1.85 36.29
N ASN A 61 2.76 1.07 36.22
CA ASN A 61 3.52 0.63 37.39
C ASN A 61 4.57 1.63 37.91
N ASN A 62 4.79 2.75 37.22
CA ASN A 62 5.80 3.72 37.61
C ASN A 62 5.32 4.62 38.75
N LEU A 63 5.55 4.19 39.99
CA LEU A 63 5.18 4.91 41.21
C LEU A 63 6.04 6.16 41.47
N ASN A 64 7.12 6.38 40.72
CA ASN A 64 7.94 7.59 40.82
C ASN A 64 7.29 8.81 40.13
N LEU A 65 6.25 8.59 39.33
CA LEU A 65 5.49 9.65 38.67
C LEU A 65 4.20 9.92 39.45
N ASP A 66 3.79 11.18 39.50
CA ASP A 66 2.49 11.54 40.07
C ASP A 66 1.34 10.97 39.21
N ASN A 67 0.17 10.83 39.84
CA ASN A 67 -0.99 10.22 39.20
C ASN A 67 -1.47 10.98 37.95
N ALA A 68 -1.39 12.30 37.93
CA ALA A 68 -1.85 13.09 36.79
C ALA A 68 -0.90 12.90 35.59
N THR A 69 0.41 12.95 35.82
CA THR A 69 1.42 12.68 34.78
C THR A 69 1.30 11.27 34.24
N ARG A 70 1.10 10.27 35.11
CA ARG A 70 0.87 8.88 34.69
C ARG A 70 -0.35 8.76 33.80
N LEU A 71 -1.47 9.35 34.19
CA LEU A 71 -2.72 9.31 33.42
C LEU A 71 -2.56 9.94 32.04
N ILE A 72 -1.95 11.13 31.95
CA ILE A 72 -1.70 11.80 30.66
C ILE A 72 -0.83 10.94 29.74
N ARG A 73 0.24 10.35 30.29
CA ARG A 73 1.09 9.43 29.52
C ARG A 73 0.35 8.19 29.06
N MET A 74 -0.51 7.59 29.90
CA MET A 74 -1.36 6.46 29.50
C MET A 74 -2.29 6.86 28.36
N GLN A 75 -2.96 8.01 28.44
CA GLN A 75 -3.84 8.50 27.38
C GLN A 75 -3.10 8.67 26.05
N ASN A 76 -1.90 9.23 26.08
CA ASN A 76 -1.07 9.37 24.87
C ASN A 76 -0.66 8.01 24.29
N ILE A 77 -0.30 7.04 25.13
CA ILE A 77 0.04 5.69 24.69
C ILE A 77 -1.19 4.99 24.09
N THR A 78 -2.37 5.12 24.71
CA THR A 78 -3.63 4.58 24.18
C THR A 78 -3.99 5.19 22.83
N ALA A 79 -3.85 6.51 22.67
CA ALA A 79 -4.09 7.16 21.37
C ALA A 79 -3.14 6.65 20.27
N SER A 80 -1.89 6.34 20.60
CA SER A 80 -0.96 5.70 19.68
C SER A 80 -1.37 4.25 19.35
N LEU A 81 -1.81 3.48 20.35
CA LEU A 81 -2.34 2.12 20.15
C LEU A 81 -3.52 2.11 19.18
N ASP A 82 -4.47 3.04 19.34
CA ASP A 82 -5.65 3.14 18.47
C ASP A 82 -5.23 3.34 17.01
N ARG A 83 -4.25 4.23 16.74
CA ARG A 83 -3.71 4.44 15.39
C ARG A 83 -3.04 3.20 14.81
N VAL A 84 -2.26 2.48 15.61
CA VAL A 84 -1.60 1.24 15.16
C VAL A 84 -2.66 0.18 14.83
N LEU A 85 -3.70 0.04 15.65
CA LEU A 85 -4.81 -0.89 15.41
C LEU A 85 -5.59 -0.52 14.13
N GLU A 86 -5.85 0.76 13.89
CA GLU A 86 -6.46 1.24 12.63
C GLU A 86 -5.61 0.86 11.41
N GLN A 87 -4.28 1.01 11.49
CA GLN A 87 -3.37 0.62 10.40
C GLN A 87 -3.38 -0.88 10.17
N ILE A 88 -3.34 -1.69 11.22
CA ILE A 88 -3.46 -3.16 11.14
C ILE A 88 -4.77 -3.54 10.44
N ASN A 89 -5.89 -2.93 10.84
CA ASN A 89 -7.19 -3.19 10.24
C ASN A 89 -7.24 -2.82 8.75
N SER A 90 -6.64 -1.68 8.38
CA SER A 90 -6.53 -1.26 6.98
C SER A 90 -5.75 -2.27 6.14
N ILE A 91 -4.60 -2.75 6.64
CA ILE A 91 -3.80 -3.76 5.94
C ILE A 91 -4.59 -5.07 5.80
N ASN A 92 -5.28 -5.52 6.86
CA ASN A 92 -6.12 -6.71 6.80
C ASN A 92 -7.20 -6.60 5.71
N GLN A 93 -7.87 -5.44 5.60
CA GLN A 93 -8.85 -5.20 4.53
C GLN A 93 -8.21 -5.27 3.14
N GLN A 94 -7.01 -4.71 2.97
CA GLN A 94 -6.27 -4.78 1.71
C GLN A 94 -5.89 -6.23 1.35
N LEU A 95 -5.46 -7.04 2.32
CA LEU A 95 -5.16 -8.45 2.12
C LEU A 95 -6.41 -9.24 1.69
N ILE A 96 -7.54 -9.03 2.36
CA ILE A 96 -8.81 -9.66 1.99
C ILE A 96 -9.22 -9.31 0.55
N LEU A 97 -9.14 -8.02 0.18
CA LEU A 97 -9.46 -7.58 -1.18
C LEU A 97 -8.54 -8.20 -2.22
N ARG A 98 -7.22 -8.24 -1.94
CA ARG A 98 -6.22 -8.90 -2.80
C ARG A 98 -6.61 -10.36 -3.04
N ASP A 99 -6.93 -11.09 -1.98
CA ASP A 99 -7.25 -12.51 -2.06
C ASP A 99 -8.55 -12.75 -2.85
N GLN A 100 -9.56 -11.88 -2.69
CA GLN A 100 -10.79 -11.90 -3.50
C GLN A 100 -10.49 -11.68 -4.99
N PHE A 101 -9.67 -10.69 -5.33
CA PHE A 101 -9.29 -10.45 -6.73
C PHE A 101 -8.51 -11.61 -7.34
N GLN A 102 -7.63 -12.26 -6.57
CA GLN A 102 -6.90 -13.44 -7.03
C GLN A 102 -7.85 -14.62 -7.30
N GLN A 103 -8.81 -14.88 -6.42
CA GLN A 103 -9.83 -15.92 -6.62
C GLN A 103 -10.67 -15.66 -7.89
N GLN A 104 -11.12 -14.41 -8.10
CA GLN A 104 -11.86 -14.02 -9.30
C GLN A 104 -11.05 -14.25 -10.57
N ARG A 105 -9.75 -13.89 -10.57
CA ARG A 105 -8.86 -14.14 -11.71
C ARG A 105 -8.76 -15.63 -12.00
N THR A 106 -8.45 -16.45 -10.99
CA THR A 106 -8.33 -17.90 -11.16
C THR A 106 -9.59 -18.53 -11.72
N ASN A 107 -10.77 -18.18 -11.20
CA ASN A 107 -12.05 -18.68 -11.69
C ASN A 107 -12.34 -18.24 -13.13
N SER A 108 -11.97 -17.02 -13.50
CA SER A 108 -12.14 -16.50 -14.87
C SER A 108 -11.24 -17.24 -15.87
N THR A 109 -9.98 -17.51 -15.51
CA THR A 109 -9.04 -18.24 -16.37
C THR A 109 -9.48 -19.70 -16.56
N LEU A 110 -9.94 -20.37 -15.50
CA LEU A 110 -10.50 -21.72 -15.57
C LEU A 110 -11.73 -21.81 -16.48
N ASN A 111 -12.64 -20.83 -16.39
CA ASN A 111 -13.82 -20.79 -17.25
C ASN A 111 -13.48 -20.53 -18.72
N GLN A 112 -12.44 -19.75 -19.01
CA GLN A 112 -11.95 -19.56 -20.38
C GLN A 112 -11.31 -20.84 -20.95
N GLN A 113 -10.54 -21.57 -20.15
CA GLN A 113 -9.91 -22.82 -20.57
C GLN A 113 -10.96 -23.90 -20.89
N ASN A 114 -11.97 -24.06 -20.02
CA ASN A 114 -13.08 -24.99 -20.23
C ASN A 114 -13.92 -24.70 -21.50
N ASN A 115 -14.06 -23.42 -21.87
CA ASN A 115 -14.78 -23.04 -23.08
C ASN A 115 -13.97 -23.28 -24.36
N ASN A 116 -12.64 -23.22 -24.29
CA ASN A 116 -11.77 -23.50 -25.43
C ASN A 116 -11.60 -25.01 -25.70
N GLU A 117 -11.76 -25.87 -24.68
CA GLU A 117 -11.70 -27.34 -24.85
C GLU A 117 -13.02 -27.96 -25.35
N ARG A 118 -14.10 -27.18 -25.41
CA ARG A 118 -15.44 -27.62 -25.86
C ARG A 118 -15.80 -27.23 -27.29
N ASN A 119 -15.00 -26.42 -27.97
CA ASN A 119 -15.15 -26.05 -29.38
C ASN A 119 -14.17 -26.82 -30.27
#